data_AF-A0A969EU90-F1
#
_entry.id   AF-A0A969EU90-F1
#
_cell.length_a   1.000
_cell.length_b   1.000
_cell.length_c   1.000
_cell.angle_alpha   90.00
_cell.angle_beta   90.00
_cell.angle_gamma   90.00
#
_symmetry.space_group_name_H-M   'P 1'
#
loop_
_entity.id
_entity.type
_entity.pdbx_description
1 polymer ?
#
loop_
_entity_poly.entity_id
_entity_poly.type
_entity_poly.pdbx_seq_one_letter_code
_entity_poly.pdbx_strand_id
1 'polypeptide(L)'
;MAKQSNIVSNPARGLIFFEGEDLCYNYKTRQWSRIPAYDGYGMYSVNDHDKDIGLVVYSSGSVDLQDQSLSDVAQTACLATGTTDLSPGGRSVVTGIRPLYSGDGTVVVRAGTQVRVSNSITWSATVSPNSRTGYANLRREGRYHAALVEVTGGFDTIIGADIEFSEAGYV
;
A
#
# COMPACT_ATOMS: atom_id res chain seq x y z
N MET A 1 -34.30 -40.81 21.20
CA MET A 1 -33.27 -39.77 20.96
C MET A 1 -31.92 -40.41 21.22
N ALA A 2 -31.02 -40.43 20.24
CA ALA A 2 -29.66 -40.92 20.47
C ALA A 2 -28.96 -39.95 21.44
N LYS A 3 -28.34 -40.48 22.51
CA LYS A 3 -27.57 -39.67 23.45
C LYS A 3 -26.26 -39.32 22.75
N GLN A 4 -26.08 -38.05 22.39
CA GLN A 4 -24.83 -37.57 21.82
C GLN A 4 -23.70 -37.80 22.83
N SER A 5 -22.71 -38.59 22.45
CA SER A 5 -21.56 -38.92 23.27
C SER A 5 -20.46 -37.89 23.02
N ASN A 6 -20.21 -37.01 24.00
CA ASN A 6 -18.97 -36.23 24.03
C ASN A 6 -17.83 -37.20 24.30
N ILE A 7 -16.82 -37.25 23.43
CA ILE A 7 -15.78 -38.28 23.55
C ILE A 7 -14.54 -37.74 24.24
N VAL A 8 -14.21 -36.47 24.02
CA VAL A 8 -13.09 -35.83 24.70
C VAL A 8 -13.40 -34.36 25.01
N SER A 9 -13.06 -33.94 26.23
CA SER A 9 -12.97 -32.52 26.58
C SER A 9 -11.51 -32.12 26.72
N ASN A 10 -11.14 -30.93 26.22
CA ASN A 10 -9.86 -30.30 26.51
C ASN A 10 -10.10 -29.00 27.31
N PRO A 11 -10.12 -29.08 28.65
CA PRO A 11 -10.47 -27.94 29.49
C PRO A 11 -9.45 -26.80 29.43
N ALA A 12 -8.17 -27.11 29.19
CA ALA A 12 -7.12 -26.12 29.07
C ALA A 12 -7.40 -25.15 27.91
N ARG A 13 -7.88 -25.69 26.78
CA ARG A 13 -8.21 -24.89 25.58
C ARG A 13 -9.67 -24.46 25.50
N GLY A 14 -10.54 -24.98 26.34
CA GLY A 14 -11.95 -24.61 26.31
C GLY A 14 -12.78 -25.38 25.29
N LEU A 15 -12.37 -26.60 24.93
CA LEU A 15 -12.93 -27.35 23.79
C LEU A 15 -13.65 -28.63 24.20
N ILE A 16 -14.72 -28.97 23.48
CA ILE A 16 -15.46 -30.24 23.57
C ILE A 16 -15.58 -30.82 22.15
N PHE A 17 -15.18 -32.09 21.99
CA PHE A 17 -15.22 -32.80 20.71
C PHE A 17 -16.41 -33.77 20.64
N PHE A 18 -17.10 -33.78 19.50
CA PHE A 18 -18.25 -34.63 19.22
C PHE A 18 -17.93 -35.55 18.05
N GLU A 19 -17.46 -36.78 18.33
CA GLU A 19 -17.22 -37.74 17.25
C GLU A 19 -18.55 -38.24 16.68
N GLY A 20 -18.58 -38.46 15.38
CA GLY A 20 -19.78 -38.81 14.60
C GLY A 20 -20.42 -37.62 13.87
N GLU A 21 -20.13 -36.39 14.30
CA GLU A 21 -20.66 -35.17 13.67
C GLU A 21 -19.57 -34.31 13.04
N ASP A 22 -18.29 -34.66 13.21
CA ASP A 22 -17.16 -33.85 12.72
C ASP A 22 -17.26 -32.41 13.26
N LEU A 23 -17.52 -32.27 14.57
CA LEU A 23 -17.75 -30.98 15.24
C LEU A 23 -16.93 -30.82 16.52
N CYS A 24 -16.53 -29.58 16.78
CA CYS A 24 -16.01 -29.13 18.06
C CYS A 24 -16.71 -27.85 18.52
N TYR A 25 -16.93 -27.75 19.82
CA TYR A 25 -17.48 -26.56 20.47
C TYR A 25 -16.45 -25.93 21.40
N ASN A 26 -16.22 -24.63 21.22
CA ASN A 26 -15.41 -23.83 22.13
C ASN A 26 -16.31 -23.11 23.14
N TYR A 27 -16.31 -23.56 24.40
CA TYR A 27 -17.16 -22.97 25.44
C TYR A 27 -16.63 -21.65 26.01
N LYS A 28 -15.39 -21.27 25.70
CA LYS A 28 -14.85 -19.93 26.04
C LYS A 28 -15.34 -18.88 25.04
N THR A 29 -15.40 -19.21 23.75
CA THR A 29 -15.84 -18.29 22.69
C THR A 29 -17.29 -18.47 22.26
N ARG A 30 -17.94 -19.56 22.71
CA ARG A 30 -19.31 -19.96 22.31
C ARG A 30 -19.46 -20.21 20.80
N GLN A 31 -18.42 -20.74 20.17
CA GLN A 31 -18.38 -21.00 18.73
C GLN A 31 -18.35 -22.49 18.42
N TRP A 32 -18.96 -22.83 17.28
CA TRP A 32 -18.92 -24.16 16.68
C TRP A 32 -17.95 -24.17 15.50
N SER A 33 -17.13 -25.22 15.39
CA SER A 33 -16.22 -25.43 14.28
C SER A 33 -16.43 -26.83 13.72
N ARG A 34 -16.46 -26.94 12.39
CA ARG A 34 -16.42 -28.24 11.70
C ARG A 34 -14.99 -28.77 11.67
N ILE A 35 -14.85 -30.06 11.91
CA ILE A 35 -13.62 -30.83 11.87
C ILE A 35 -13.78 -31.87 10.77
N PRO A 36 -13.52 -31.54 9.50
CA PRO A 36 -13.62 -32.51 8.43
C PRO A 36 -12.55 -33.59 8.65
N ALA A 37 -12.99 -34.82 8.91
CA ALA A 37 -12.18 -36.03 9.09
C ALA A 37 -11.21 -36.03 10.28
N TYR A 38 -11.60 -36.76 11.34
CA TYR A 38 -10.72 -37.16 12.44
C TYR A 38 -9.85 -38.35 12.00
N ASP A 39 -8.91 -38.16 11.06
CA ASP A 39 -7.99 -39.23 10.62
C ASP A 39 -6.68 -39.29 11.45
N GLY A 40 -6.57 -38.46 12.48
CA GLY A 40 -5.47 -38.48 13.45
C GLY A 40 -4.24 -37.67 13.03
N TYR A 41 -4.26 -36.95 11.90
CA TYR A 41 -3.08 -36.21 11.40
C TYR A 41 -3.30 -34.70 11.15
N GLY A 42 -4.50 -34.17 11.43
CA GLY A 42 -4.81 -32.74 11.25
C GLY A 42 -4.39 -31.86 12.43
N MET A 43 -3.66 -30.78 12.17
CA MET A 43 -3.54 -29.63 13.08
C MET A 43 -4.61 -28.58 12.75
N TYR A 44 -5.34 -28.10 13.76
CA TYR A 44 -6.31 -27.01 13.63
C TYR A 44 -5.70 -25.70 14.14
N SER A 45 -5.81 -24.63 13.35
CA SER A 45 -5.54 -23.26 13.81
C SER A 45 -6.76 -22.73 14.55
N VAL A 46 -6.58 -22.19 15.76
CA VAL A 46 -7.67 -21.70 16.63
C VAL A 46 -7.79 -20.17 16.61
N ASN A 47 -7.16 -19.48 15.64
CA ASN A 47 -6.87 -18.05 15.76
C ASN A 47 -7.08 -17.19 14.50
N ASP A 48 -8.05 -17.51 13.64
CA ASP A 48 -8.56 -16.48 12.72
C ASP A 48 -10.08 -16.62 12.52
N HIS A 49 -10.80 -15.50 12.59
CA HIS A 49 -12.26 -15.43 12.55
C HIS A 49 -12.79 -15.48 11.11
N ASP A 50 -11.98 -15.20 10.08
CA ASP A 50 -12.52 -14.98 8.72
C ASP A 50 -11.75 -15.60 7.54
N LYS A 51 -10.83 -16.56 7.75
CA LYS A 51 -10.18 -17.26 6.61
C LYS A 51 -10.00 -18.75 6.83
N ASP A 52 -10.86 -19.53 6.18
CA ASP A 52 -10.59 -20.95 5.89
C ASP A 52 -9.37 -21.02 4.95
N ILE A 53 -8.19 -21.32 5.50
CA ILE A 53 -7.04 -21.72 4.69
C ILE A 53 -7.16 -23.22 4.47
N GLY A 54 -7.38 -23.59 3.20
CA GLY A 54 -7.75 -24.92 2.76
C GLY A 54 -6.88 -26.06 3.30
N LEU A 55 -7.52 -27.23 3.42
CA LEU A 55 -6.91 -28.50 3.75
C LEU A 55 -5.80 -28.82 2.74
N VAL A 56 -4.58 -28.99 3.24
CA VAL A 56 -3.46 -29.46 2.41
C VAL A 56 -3.08 -30.87 2.83
N VAL A 57 -3.39 -31.84 1.97
CA VAL A 57 -3.13 -33.27 2.20
C VAL A 57 -1.81 -33.65 1.52
N TYR A 58 -0.84 -34.14 2.29
CA TYR A 58 0.44 -34.60 1.77
C TYR A 58 0.71 -36.05 2.17
N SER A 59 1.08 -36.90 1.21
CA SER A 59 1.44 -38.31 1.46
C SER A 59 2.94 -38.60 1.35
N SER A 60 3.76 -37.68 0.82
CA SER A 60 5.21 -37.51 1.08
C SER A 60 5.77 -36.33 0.27
N GLY A 61 6.89 -35.73 0.71
CA GLY A 61 7.53 -34.58 0.07
C GLY A 61 7.68 -33.36 1.01
N SER A 62 8.25 -32.26 0.51
CA SER A 62 8.33 -30.98 1.22
C SER A 62 7.27 -30.01 0.71
N VAL A 63 6.73 -29.23 1.62
CA VAL A 63 5.62 -28.32 1.37
C VAL A 63 6.04 -26.95 1.84
N ASP A 64 5.96 -25.98 0.95
CA ASP A 64 6.12 -24.59 1.30
C ASP A 64 4.74 -23.92 1.29
N LEU A 65 4.24 -23.61 2.49
CA LEU A 65 2.99 -22.85 2.67
C LEU A 65 3.36 -21.38 2.82
N GLN A 66 3.23 -20.61 1.74
CA GLN A 66 3.45 -19.17 1.77
C GLN A 66 2.10 -18.44 1.72
N ASP A 67 1.67 -17.87 2.85
CA ASP A 67 0.63 -16.83 2.84
C ASP A 67 1.28 -15.53 2.35
N GLN A 68 0.92 -15.08 1.15
CA GLN A 68 1.30 -13.78 0.61
C GLN A 68 0.09 -12.86 0.44
N SER A 69 -0.86 -12.86 1.38
CA SER A 69 -1.91 -11.83 1.36
C SER A 69 -1.45 -10.53 2.03
N LEU A 70 -0.62 -9.75 1.34
CA LEU A 70 -0.45 -8.32 1.63
C LEU A 70 -1.74 -7.61 1.19
N SER A 71 -2.69 -7.40 2.10
CA SER A 71 -3.87 -6.56 1.86
C SER A 71 -3.54 -5.08 2.08
N ASP A 72 -2.39 -4.62 1.59
CA ASP A 72 -1.98 -3.24 1.77
C ASP A 72 -2.72 -2.36 0.76
N VAL A 73 -3.53 -1.43 1.28
CA VAL A 73 -4.10 -0.34 0.50
C VAL A 73 -2.96 0.35 -0.23
N ALA A 74 -3.12 0.60 -1.54
CA ALA A 74 -2.16 1.34 -2.35
C ALA A 74 -1.67 2.58 -1.60
N GLN A 75 -0.41 2.54 -1.15
CA GLN A 75 0.15 3.65 -0.38
C GLN A 75 0.26 4.87 -1.30
N THR A 76 0.12 6.06 -0.71
CA THR A 76 0.34 7.32 -1.41
C THR A 76 1.49 8.06 -0.74
N ALA A 77 2.57 8.28 -1.48
CA ALA A 77 3.64 9.18 -1.07
C ALA A 77 3.43 10.55 -1.70
N CYS A 78 3.62 11.60 -0.90
CA CYS A 78 3.62 12.98 -1.36
C CYS A 78 4.93 13.64 -0.95
N LEU A 79 5.66 14.20 -1.92
CA LEU A 79 6.86 14.97 -1.72
C LEU A 79 6.62 16.38 -2.26
N ALA A 80 6.71 17.37 -1.37
CA ALA A 80 6.63 18.78 -1.73
C ALA A 80 7.97 19.45 -1.40
N THR A 81 8.53 20.18 -2.36
CA THR A 81 9.73 20.98 -2.12
C THR A 81 9.36 22.31 -1.48
N GLY A 82 10.33 22.92 -0.80
CA GLY A 82 10.28 24.36 -0.52
C GLY A 82 10.30 25.18 -1.81
N THR A 83 10.08 26.49 -1.66
CA THR A 83 10.13 27.45 -2.76
C THR A 83 11.56 27.92 -2.99
N THR A 84 12.02 27.87 -4.23
CA THR A 84 13.39 28.25 -4.62
C THR A 84 13.35 29.34 -5.69
N ASP A 85 14.27 30.30 -5.58
CA ASP A 85 14.54 31.28 -6.63
C ASP A 85 15.47 30.64 -7.67
N LEU A 86 14.93 30.23 -8.82
CA LEU A 86 15.68 29.52 -9.86
C LEU A 86 16.50 30.47 -10.75
N SER A 87 16.13 31.75 -10.78
CA SER A 87 16.87 32.82 -11.50
C SER A 87 16.97 34.03 -10.56
N PRO A 88 18.01 34.08 -9.71
CA PRO A 88 18.13 35.08 -8.66
C PRO A 88 17.94 36.51 -9.16
N GLY A 89 16.91 37.19 -8.64
CA GLY A 89 16.61 38.57 -9.01
C GLY A 89 15.74 38.75 -10.27
N GLY A 90 15.52 37.68 -11.03
CA GLY A 90 14.69 37.66 -12.22
C GLY A 90 13.40 36.85 -12.05
N ARG A 91 12.82 36.45 -13.17
CA ARG A 91 11.76 35.43 -13.22
C ARG A 91 12.28 34.24 -14.01
N SER A 92 11.65 33.10 -13.79
CA SER A 92 11.91 31.90 -14.57
C SER A 92 10.59 31.24 -14.99
N VAL A 93 10.68 30.44 -16.05
CA VAL A 93 9.61 29.58 -16.51
C VAL A 93 10.07 28.14 -16.33
N VAL A 94 9.38 27.40 -15.45
CA VAL A 94 9.52 25.94 -15.37
C VAL A 94 8.79 25.34 -16.55
N THR A 95 9.47 24.48 -17.30
CA THR A 95 9.00 23.81 -18.52
C THR A 95 8.74 22.32 -18.32
N GLY A 96 9.39 21.72 -17.33
CA GLY A 96 9.26 20.30 -17.05
C GLY A 96 9.67 19.97 -15.64
N ILE A 97 9.02 18.96 -15.06
CA ILE A 97 9.44 18.35 -13.79
C ILE A 97 9.54 16.84 -14.02
N ARG A 98 10.70 16.24 -13.74
CA ARG A 98 10.91 14.80 -13.78
C ARG A 98 11.00 14.25 -12.35
N PRO A 99 9.98 13.53 -11.86
CA PRO A 99 10.03 12.91 -10.55
C PRO A 99 11.05 11.76 -10.52
N LEU A 100 11.76 11.62 -9.41
CA LEU A 100 12.75 10.58 -9.14
C LEU A 100 12.16 9.59 -8.15
N TYR A 101 11.70 8.45 -8.64
CA TYR A 101 11.10 7.37 -7.87
C TYR A 101 11.43 6.01 -8.48
N SER A 102 11.23 4.93 -7.71
CA SER A 102 11.34 3.55 -8.17
C SER A 102 10.05 2.77 -7.90
N GLY A 103 9.82 1.74 -8.72
CA GLY A 103 8.61 0.92 -8.72
C GLY A 103 7.61 1.35 -9.80
N ASP A 104 6.46 0.68 -9.80
CA ASP A 104 5.39 0.77 -10.81
C ASP A 104 4.23 1.67 -10.38
N GLY A 105 4.45 2.52 -9.37
CA GLY A 105 3.48 3.48 -8.87
C GLY A 105 3.02 4.48 -9.95
N THR A 106 1.75 4.89 -9.87
CA THR A 106 1.21 5.97 -10.71
C THR A 106 1.70 7.30 -10.16
N VAL A 107 2.31 8.12 -11.03
CA VAL A 107 2.89 9.40 -10.65
C VAL A 107 2.19 10.57 -11.28
N VAL A 108 2.01 11.60 -10.46
CA VAL A 108 1.54 12.90 -10.88
C VAL A 108 2.36 14.02 -10.25
N VAL A 109 2.42 15.15 -10.94
CA VAL A 109 3.28 16.28 -10.58
C VAL A 109 2.55 17.60 -10.71
N ARG A 110 2.89 18.56 -9.85
CA ARG A 110 2.39 19.94 -9.88
C ARG A 110 3.55 20.91 -9.69
N ALA A 111 3.50 22.03 -10.39
CA ALA A 111 4.43 23.14 -10.21
C ALA A 111 3.75 24.26 -9.43
N GLY A 112 4.42 24.72 -8.38
CA GLY A 112 4.04 25.87 -7.58
C GLY A 112 4.79 27.12 -8.03
N THR A 113 4.12 28.27 -8.04
CA THR A 113 4.76 29.56 -8.28
C THR A 113 4.38 30.60 -7.24
N GLN A 114 5.31 31.52 -6.97
CA GLN A 114 5.09 32.71 -6.16
C GLN A 114 5.83 33.92 -6.74
N VAL A 115 5.34 35.12 -6.42
CA VAL A 115 6.00 36.40 -6.75
C VAL A 115 6.89 36.88 -5.61
N ARG A 116 6.48 36.67 -4.36
CA ARG A 116 7.27 36.95 -3.15
C ARG A 116 7.19 35.74 -2.22
N VAL A 117 8.21 35.54 -1.40
CA VAL A 117 8.28 34.42 -0.43
C VAL A 117 7.13 34.45 0.59
N SER A 118 6.56 35.63 0.89
CA SER A 118 5.42 35.79 1.79
C SER A 118 4.05 35.51 1.17
N ASN A 119 3.96 35.37 -0.16
CA ASN A 119 2.70 35.02 -0.83
C ASN A 119 2.39 33.53 -0.68
N SER A 120 1.14 33.11 -0.81
CA SER A 120 0.79 31.69 -0.94
C SER A 120 1.28 31.11 -2.27
N ILE A 121 1.69 29.83 -2.26
CA ILE A 121 2.05 29.12 -3.48
C ILE A 121 0.80 28.92 -4.35
N THR A 122 0.89 29.32 -5.62
CA THR A 122 -0.13 29.00 -6.62
C THR A 122 0.27 27.72 -7.34
N TRP A 123 -0.47 26.65 -7.14
CA TRP A 123 -0.19 25.34 -7.75
C TRP A 123 -0.85 25.18 -9.12
N SER A 124 -0.15 24.53 -10.04
CA SER A 124 -0.71 24.10 -11.32
C SER A 124 -1.77 23.01 -11.15
N ALA A 125 -2.48 22.73 -12.26
CA ALA A 125 -3.15 21.45 -12.42
C ALA A 125 -2.14 20.30 -12.35
N THR A 126 -2.64 19.13 -11.98
CA THR A 126 -1.91 17.87 -11.92
C THR A 126 -1.57 17.38 -13.32
N VAL A 127 -0.31 16.96 -13.53
CA VAL A 127 0.21 16.46 -14.81
C VAL A 127 0.97 15.17 -14.59
N SER A 128 0.67 14.14 -15.39
CA SER A 128 1.45 12.89 -15.39
C SER A 128 2.73 13.02 -16.22
N PRO A 129 3.84 12.40 -15.79
CA PRO A 129 5.06 12.34 -16.59
C PRO A 129 4.84 11.64 -17.93
N ASN A 130 5.50 12.13 -18.98
CA ASN A 130 5.55 11.44 -20.26
C ASN A 130 6.41 10.18 -20.14
N SER A 131 5.87 9.02 -20.52
CA SER A 131 6.54 7.71 -20.36
C SER A 131 7.88 7.58 -21.09
N ARG A 132 8.11 8.33 -22.17
CA ARG A 132 9.36 8.26 -22.95
C ARG A 132 10.48 9.13 -22.37
N THR A 133 10.14 10.28 -21.79
CA THR A 133 11.11 11.27 -21.32
C THR A 133 11.21 11.36 -19.79
N GLY A 134 10.19 10.88 -19.09
CA GLY A 134 10.03 11.03 -17.64
C GLY A 134 9.61 12.42 -17.19
N TYR A 135 9.42 13.39 -18.10
CA TYR A 135 9.04 14.75 -17.73
C TYR A 135 7.53 14.96 -17.75
N ALA A 136 7.00 15.55 -16.69
CA ALA A 136 5.69 16.18 -16.68
C ALA A 136 5.82 17.58 -17.30
N ASN A 137 5.35 17.72 -18.55
CA ASN A 137 5.43 18.97 -19.30
C ASN A 137 4.41 19.97 -18.77
N LEU A 138 4.90 21.10 -18.26
CA LEU A 138 4.09 22.17 -17.71
C LEU A 138 4.79 23.50 -17.99
N ARG A 139 4.05 24.59 -18.15
CA ARG A 139 4.66 25.92 -18.35
C ARG A 139 4.20 26.86 -17.26
N ARG A 140 5.09 27.17 -16.32
CA ARG A 140 4.76 28.03 -15.17
C ARG A 140 5.82 29.09 -14.95
N GLU A 141 5.41 30.34 -15.13
CA GLU A 141 6.23 31.52 -14.86
C GLU A 141 6.07 31.97 -13.40
N GLY A 142 7.18 32.30 -12.77
CA GLY A 142 7.22 32.75 -11.39
C GLY A 142 8.56 33.38 -11.06
N ARG A 143 8.67 33.94 -9.85
CA ARG A 143 9.97 34.30 -9.28
C ARG A 143 10.49 33.16 -8.42
N TYR A 144 9.63 32.61 -7.58
CA TYR A 144 9.93 31.41 -6.80
C TYR A 144 9.11 30.24 -7.31
N HIS A 145 9.72 29.06 -7.31
CA HIS A 145 9.14 27.83 -7.81
C HIS A 145 9.20 26.72 -6.75
N ALA A 146 8.19 25.86 -6.76
CA ALA A 146 8.15 24.64 -5.96
C ALA A 146 7.66 23.48 -6.82
N ALA A 147 8.00 22.25 -6.45
CA ALA A 147 7.52 21.04 -7.06
C ALA A 147 6.74 20.21 -6.02
N LEU A 148 5.64 19.61 -6.45
CA LEU A 148 4.90 18.63 -5.68
C LEU A 148 4.78 17.37 -6.53
N VAL A 149 5.24 16.25 -5.99
CA VAL A 149 5.21 14.91 -6.59
C VAL A 149 4.32 14.03 -5.73
N GLU A 150 3.34 13.40 -6.35
CA GLU A 150 2.49 12.39 -5.71
C GLU A 150 2.67 11.06 -6.45
N VAL A 151 2.98 10.01 -5.70
CA VAL A 151 3.12 8.64 -6.19
C VAL A 151 2.09 7.77 -5.46
N THR A 152 1.24 7.08 -6.20
CA THR A 152 0.21 6.18 -5.64
C THR A 152 0.42 4.75 -6.11
N GLY A 153 0.30 3.77 -5.22
CA GLY A 153 0.41 2.35 -5.57
C GLY A 153 1.80 1.78 -5.31
N GLY A 154 2.24 0.85 -6.17
CA GLY A 154 3.45 0.05 -5.98
C GLY A 154 4.74 0.83 -6.26
N PHE A 155 5.09 1.78 -5.40
CA PHE A 155 6.42 2.42 -5.42
C PHE A 155 7.28 1.88 -4.27
N ASP A 156 8.58 1.76 -4.49
CA ASP A 156 9.52 1.34 -3.45
C ASP A 156 10.16 2.53 -2.76
N THR A 157 10.48 3.58 -3.52
CA THR A 157 11.21 4.75 -3.01
C THR A 157 10.88 6.00 -3.80
N ILE A 158 10.82 7.14 -3.12
CA ILE A 158 10.77 8.49 -3.71
C ILE A 158 11.99 9.28 -3.24
N ILE A 159 12.70 9.91 -4.17
CA ILE A 159 13.96 10.62 -3.91
C ILE A 159 13.77 12.13 -4.04
N GLY A 160 13.04 12.59 -5.05
CA GLY A 160 12.89 14.01 -5.35
C GLY A 160 12.37 14.27 -6.76
N ALA A 161 12.79 15.38 -7.35
CA ALA A 161 12.47 15.72 -8.74
C ALA A 161 13.56 16.59 -9.38
N ASP A 162 13.82 16.36 -10.66
CA ASP A 162 14.60 17.26 -11.51
C ASP A 162 13.68 18.31 -12.13
N ILE A 163 14.09 19.57 -12.12
CA ILE A 163 13.30 20.70 -12.65
C ILE A 163 14.01 21.28 -13.87
N GLU A 164 13.31 21.31 -14.99
CA GLU A 164 13.75 22.02 -16.19
C GLU A 164 13.14 23.43 -16.19
N PHE A 165 13.99 24.44 -16.36
CA PHE A 165 13.56 25.83 -16.40
C PHE A 165 14.38 26.67 -17.38
N SER A 166 13.82 27.81 -17.74
CA SER A 166 14.49 28.87 -18.51
C SER A 166 14.27 30.21 -17.82
N GLU A 167 15.24 31.11 -17.92
CA GLU A 167 15.08 32.48 -17.44
C GLU A 167 14.03 33.21 -18.28
N ALA A 168 13.27 34.09 -17.65
CA ALA A 168 12.17 34.82 -18.28
C ALA A 168 12.24 36.31 -17.94
N GLY A 169 12.24 37.13 -19.00
CA GLY A 169 12.41 38.58 -18.91
C GLY A 169 13.88 38.98 -18.80
N TYR A 170 14.32 39.85 -19.71
CA TYR A 170 15.60 40.56 -19.56
C TYR A 170 15.40 41.64 -18.48
N VAL A 171 16.31 41.73 -17.51
CA VAL A 171 16.42 42.89 -16.62
C VAL A 171 17.39 43.88 -17.24
#